data_AF-A0AAD0Z0I8-F1
#
_entry.id   AF-A0AAD0Z0I8-F1
#
_cell.length_a   1.000
_cell.length_b   1.000
_cell.length_c   1.000
_cell.angle_alpha   90.00
_cell.angle_beta   90.00
_cell.angle_gamma   90.00
#
_symmetry.space_group_name_H-M   'P 1'
#
loop_
_entity.id
_entity.type
_entity.pdbx_description
1 polymer ?
#
loop_
_entity_poly.entity_id
_entity_poly.type
_entity_poly.pdbx_seq_one_letter_code
_entity_poly.pdbx_strand_id
1 'polypeptide(L)'
;MITTNPSPQVLQNKINLPKKELILEIELNGKMKFEHLMHGIYNQFGICHRVLSANVEYVNGYSFGTVQLYIKVSSEDYQQLDFYLNKNKLLSTTVEYTCRTYL
;
A
#
# COMPACT_ATOMS: atom_id res chain seq x y z
N MET A 1 -34.11 -4.65 2.14
CA MET A 1 -32.65 -4.50 1.94
C MET A 1 -32.04 -5.89 1.98
N ILE A 2 -31.51 -6.38 0.86
CA ILE A 2 -30.95 -7.74 0.76
C ILE A 2 -29.48 -7.63 1.19
N THR A 3 -29.15 -8.18 2.35
CA THR A 3 -27.78 -8.28 2.83
C THR A 3 -27.09 -9.40 2.05
N THR A 4 -26.26 -9.03 1.06
CA THR A 4 -25.42 -9.99 0.34
C THR A 4 -24.27 -10.41 1.26
N ASN A 5 -24.46 -11.50 2.00
CA ASN A 5 -23.38 -12.16 2.72
C ASN A 5 -22.45 -12.82 1.68
N PRO A 6 -21.17 -12.43 1.57
CA PRO A 6 -20.27 -13.08 0.64
C PRO A 6 -20.06 -14.54 1.06
N SER A 7 -20.31 -15.47 0.14
CA SER A 7 -20.19 -16.91 0.40
C SER A 7 -18.72 -17.29 0.72
N PRO A 8 -18.48 -18.35 1.52
CA PRO A 8 -17.12 -18.77 1.91
C PRO A 8 -16.16 -19.02 0.74
N GLN A 9 -16.71 -19.34 -0.44
CA GLN A 9 -15.96 -19.57 -1.67
C GLN A 9 -15.32 -18.29 -2.23
N VAL A 10 -15.95 -17.13 -2.05
CA VAL A 10 -15.39 -15.83 -2.46
C VAL A 10 -14.17 -15.48 -1.59
N LEU A 11 -14.23 -15.82 -0.30
CA LEU A 11 -13.13 -15.59 0.64
C LEU A 11 -11.92 -16.50 0.31
N GLN A 12 -12.16 -17.76 -0.06
CA GLN A 12 -11.10 -18.70 -0.47
C GLN A 12 -10.39 -18.27 -1.76
N ASN A 13 -11.11 -17.66 -2.71
CA ASN A 13 -10.50 -17.19 -3.96
C ASN A 13 -9.51 -16.04 -3.75
N LYS A 14 -9.74 -15.14 -2.78
CA LYS A 14 -8.79 -14.07 -2.45
C LYS A 14 -7.49 -14.57 -1.83
N ILE A 15 -7.52 -15.68 -1.10
CA ILE A 15 -6.34 -16.26 -0.44
C ILE A 15 -5.37 -16.85 -1.47
N ASN A 16 -5.88 -17.30 -2.63
CA ASN A 16 -5.11 -17.96 -3.69
C ASN A 16 -4.67 -17.02 -4.82
N LEU A 17 -4.93 -15.71 -4.74
CA LEU A 17 -4.44 -14.78 -5.76
C LEU A 17 -2.91 -14.70 -5.72
N PRO A 18 -2.22 -14.82 -6.87
CA PRO A 18 -0.78 -14.67 -6.91
C PRO A 18 -0.39 -13.27 -6.42
N LYS A 19 0.44 -13.24 -5.38
CA LYS A 19 0.95 -11.99 -4.80
C LYS A 19 2.29 -11.65 -5.43
N LYS A 20 2.43 -10.40 -5.81
CA LYS A 20 3.70 -9.82 -6.26
C LYS A 20 4.40 -9.15 -5.09
N GLU A 21 5.72 -9.08 -5.18
CA GLU A 21 6.55 -8.33 -4.25
C GLU A 21 6.93 -7.02 -4.93
N LEU A 22 6.54 -5.89 -4.32
CA LEU A 22 6.71 -4.57 -4.89
C LEU A 22 7.46 -3.68 -3.91
N ILE A 23 8.29 -2.80 -4.46
CA ILE A 23 8.77 -1.61 -3.75
C ILE A 23 7.87 -0.46 -4.19
N LEU A 24 7.18 0.13 -3.22
CA LEU A 24 6.28 1.26 -3.38
C LEU A 24 6.94 2.49 -2.74
N GLU A 25 7.21 3.50 -3.55
CA GLU A 25 7.63 4.82 -3.09
C GLU A 25 6.44 5.77 -3.13
N ILE A 26 6.26 6.55 -2.06
CA ILE A 26 5.17 7.51 -1.90
C ILE A 26 5.76 8.85 -1.46
N GLU A 27 5.39 9.92 -2.15
CA GLU A 27 5.75 11.29 -1.80
C GLU A 27 4.66 11.92 -0.91
N LEU A 28 5.07 12.41 0.26
CA LEU A 28 4.26 13.17 1.19
C LEU A 28 4.38 14.67 0.85
N ASN A 29 3.24 15.31 0.66
CA ASN A 29 3.13 16.71 0.25
C ASN A 29 2.36 17.57 1.26
N GLY A 30 2.28 17.13 2.53
CA GLY A 30 1.55 17.81 3.60
C GLY A 30 0.04 17.59 3.61
N LYS A 31 -0.57 16.96 2.60
CA LYS A 31 -2.02 16.69 2.58
C LYS A 31 -2.44 15.53 3.48
N MET A 32 -1.52 14.61 3.76
CA MET A 32 -1.76 13.44 4.59
C MET A 32 -0.63 13.29 5.60
N LYS A 33 -0.99 12.99 6.85
CA LYS A 33 -0.02 12.64 7.89
C LYS A 33 0.56 11.27 7.60
N PHE A 34 1.85 11.10 7.86
CA PHE A 34 2.55 9.84 7.68
C PHE A 34 1.85 8.68 8.40
N GLU A 35 1.44 8.89 9.65
CA GLU A 35 0.78 7.87 10.47
C GLU A 35 -0.56 7.44 9.89
N HIS A 36 -1.32 8.37 9.32
CA HIS A 36 -2.60 8.07 8.67
C HIS A 36 -2.41 7.25 7.39
N LEU A 37 -1.36 7.54 6.62
CA LEU A 37 -1.00 6.75 5.45
C LEU A 37 -0.67 5.31 5.84
N MET A 38 0.23 5.12 6.81
CA MET A 38 0.64 3.80 7.27
C MET A 38 -0.51 3.00 7.88
N HIS A 39 -1.36 3.68 8.67
CA HIS A 39 -2.57 3.09 9.24
C HIS A 39 -3.57 2.67 8.16
N GLY A 40 -3.76 3.49 7.11
CA GLY A 40 -4.64 3.16 5.99
C GLY A 40 -4.16 1.91 5.24
N ILE A 41 -2.87 1.86 4.89
CA ILE A 41 -2.28 0.71 4.18
C ILE A 41 -2.50 -0.60 4.96
N TYR A 42 -2.27 -0.59 6.28
CA TYR A 42 -2.41 -1.78 7.09
C TYR A 42 -3.88 -2.13 7.42
N ASN A 43 -4.65 -1.20 7.98
CA ASN A 43 -5.98 -1.51 8.52
C ASN A 43 -7.09 -1.48 7.47
N GLN A 44 -7.02 -0.57 6.49
CA GLN A 44 -8.07 -0.47 5.47
C GLN A 44 -7.88 -1.52 4.37
N PHE A 45 -6.64 -1.75 3.95
CA PHE A 45 -6.35 -2.67 2.83
C PHE A 45 -5.81 -4.03 3.29
N GLY A 46 -5.47 -4.21 4.57
CA GLY A 46 -4.89 -5.46 5.06
C GLY A 46 -3.49 -5.74 4.49
N ILE A 47 -2.79 -4.71 3.99
CA ILE A 47 -1.50 -4.86 3.32
C ILE A 47 -0.38 -4.75 4.37
N CYS A 48 0.22 -5.89 4.69
CA CYS A 48 1.46 -5.93 5.45
C CYS A 48 2.58 -5.29 4.63
N HIS A 49 3.35 -4.41 5.28
CA HIS A 49 4.43 -3.67 4.65
C HIS A 49 5.68 -3.68 5.54
N ARG A 50 6.86 -3.57 4.93
CA ARG A 50 8.12 -3.30 5.60
C ARG A 50 8.64 -1.95 5.12
N VAL A 51 8.95 -1.04 6.03
CA VAL A 51 9.58 0.24 5.68
C VAL A 51 11.03 -0.03 5.26
N LEU A 52 11.40 0.38 4.04
CA LEU A 52 12.76 0.28 3.53
C LEU A 52 13.53 1.58 3.76
N SER A 53 12.86 2.72 3.52
CA SER A 53 13.39 4.06 3.74
C SER A 53 12.24 5.00 4.11
N ALA A 54 12.48 5.94 5.00
CA ALA A 54 11.54 6.99 5.34
C ALA A 54 12.32 8.27 5.60
N ASN A 55 12.20 9.22 4.66
CA ASN A 55 12.68 10.58 4.83
C ASN A 55 11.46 11.46 5.02
N VAL A 56 11.05 11.66 6.27
CA VAL A 56 9.83 12.40 6.61
C VAL A 56 10.18 13.59 7.48
N GLU A 57 9.83 14.77 7.00
CA GLU A 57 9.94 16.03 7.72
C GLU A 57 8.58 16.47 8.23
N TYR A 58 8.56 17.02 9.45
CA TYR A 58 7.34 17.53 10.08
C TYR A 58 7.40 19.05 10.16
N VAL A 59 6.55 19.72 9.39
CA VAL A 59 6.45 21.19 9.36
C VAL A 59 5.03 21.58 9.74
N ASN A 60 4.86 22.32 10.84
CA ASN A 60 3.55 22.75 11.35
C ASN A 60 2.52 21.63 11.52
N GLY A 61 2.98 20.42 11.89
CA GLY A 61 2.12 19.25 12.08
C GLY A 61 1.71 18.52 10.79
N TYR A 62 2.26 18.92 9.66
CA TYR A 62 2.12 18.25 8.36
C TYR A 62 3.38 17.44 8.03
N SER A 63 3.21 16.34 7.29
CA SER A 63 4.30 15.46 6.88
C SER A 63 4.70 15.70 5.43
N PHE A 64 6.00 15.86 5.19
CA PHE A 64 6.60 16.04 3.87
C PHE A 64 7.74 15.05 3.64
N GLY A 65 8.10 14.80 2.38
CA GLY A 65 9.23 13.95 2.02
C GLY A 65 8.79 12.66 1.33
N THR A 66 9.53 11.56 1.53
CA THR A 66 9.29 10.30 0.83
C THR A 66 9.35 9.09 1.76
N VAL A 67 8.52 8.09 1.46
CA VAL A 67 8.56 6.78 2.11
C VAL A 67 8.66 5.69 1.05
N GLN A 68 9.54 4.73 1.28
CA GLN A 68 9.67 3.51 0.48
C GLN A 68 9.25 2.31 1.32
N LEU A 69 8.33 1.52 0.78
CA LEU A 69 7.75 0.36 1.40
C LEU A 69 7.98 -0.87 0.53
N TYR A 70 8.39 -1.96 1.15
CA TYR A 70 8.27 -3.29 0.56
C TYR A 70 6.88 -3.86 0.92
N ILE A 71 6.11 -4.24 -0.09
CA ILE A 71 4.77 -4.82 0.07
C ILE A 71 4.64 -6.11 -0.71
N LYS A 72 3.88 -7.07 -0.15
CA LYS A 72 3.50 -8.30 -0.82
C LYS A 72 1.99 -8.32 -1.03
N VAL A 73 1.56 -8.06 -2.26
CA VAL A 73 0.19 -7.65 -2.55
C VAL A 73 -0.34 -8.33 -3.82
N SER A 74 -1.64 -8.61 -3.87
CA SER A 74 -2.29 -9.09 -5.09
C SER A 74 -2.50 -7.93 -6.08
N SER A 75 -2.68 -8.23 -7.37
CA SER A 75 -2.95 -7.17 -8.36
C SER A 75 -4.22 -6.37 -8.04
N GLU A 76 -5.26 -7.01 -7.50
CA GLU A 76 -6.53 -6.36 -7.14
C GLU A 76 -6.35 -5.42 -5.94
N ASP A 77 -5.70 -5.89 -4.87
CA ASP A 77 -5.48 -5.08 -3.68
C ASP A 77 -4.54 -3.89 -4.00
N TYR A 78 -3.55 -4.11 -4.87
CA TYR A 78 -2.67 -3.04 -5.33
C TYR A 78 -3.42 -1.97 -6.12
N GLN A 79 -4.34 -2.37 -7.01
CA GLN A 79 -5.16 -1.42 -7.76
C GLN A 79 -6.04 -0.56 -6.84
N GLN A 80 -6.56 -1.14 -5.76
CA GLN A 80 -7.32 -0.38 -4.75
C GLN A 80 -6.43 0.58 -3.96
N LEU A 81 -5.21 0.15 -3.61
CA LEU A 81 -4.21 1.01 -2.96
C LEU A 81 -3.81 2.18 -3.88
N ASP A 82 -3.51 1.92 -5.14
CA ASP A 82 -3.14 2.95 -6.12
C ASP A 82 -4.28 3.97 -6.31
N PHE A 83 -5.53 3.51 -6.42
CA PHE A 83 -6.69 4.39 -6.46
C PHE A 83 -6.80 5.27 -5.20
N TYR A 84 -6.54 4.70 -4.02
CA TYR A 84 -6.54 5.43 -2.76
C TYR A 84 -5.46 6.50 -2.71
N LEU A 85 -4.22 6.19 -3.12
CA LEU A 85 -3.12 7.16 -3.15
C LEU A 85 -3.44 8.33 -4.10
N ASN A 86 -3.91 8.00 -5.31
CA ASN A 86 -4.33 8.98 -6.31
C ASN A 86 -5.48 9.87 -5.80
N LYS A 87 -6.50 9.28 -5.16
CA LYS A 87 -7.63 10.03 -4.57
C LYS A 87 -7.17 11.01 -3.49
N ASN A 88 -6.16 10.65 -2.71
CA ASN A 88 -5.56 11.52 -1.70
C ASN A 88 -4.51 12.48 -2.26
N LYS A 89 -4.32 12.51 -3.59
CA LYS A 89 -3.35 13.36 -4.28
C LYS A 89 -1.92 13.12 -3.79
N LEU A 90 -1.60 11.86 -3.48
CA LEU A 90 -0.25 11.40 -3.20
C LEU A 90 0.36 10.89 -4.49
N LEU A 91 1.59 11.32 -4.79
CA LEU A 91 2.35 10.77 -5.90
C LEU A 91 2.98 9.46 -5.41
N SER A 92 2.88 8.41 -6.21
CA SER A 92 3.53 7.14 -5.91
C SER A 92 4.12 6.51 -7.15
N THR A 93 5.22 5.78 -6.97
CA THR A 93 5.81 4.92 -8.00
C THR A 93 6.04 3.52 -7.45
N THR A 94 6.03 2.53 -8.34
CA THR A 94 6.28 1.15 -7.95
C THR A 94 7.23 0.44 -8.88
N VAL A 95 8.08 -0.40 -8.30
CA VAL A 95 8.92 -1.34 -9.04
C VAL A 95 8.72 -2.76 -8.52
N GLU A 96 8.68 -3.73 -9.44
CA GLU A 96 8.57 -5.14 -9.07
C GLU A 96 9.92 -5.62 -8.51
N TYR A 97 9.89 -6.15 -7.29
CA TYR A 97 11.09 -6.65 -6.62
C TYR A 97 11.41 -8.05 -7.12
N THR A 98 12.52 -8.18 -7.85
CA THR A 98 13.04 -9.48 -8.30
C THR A 98 14.35 -9.77 -7.56
N CYS A 99 14.28 -10.59 -6.52
CA CYS A 99 15.48 -11.06 -5.83
C CYS A 99 16.21 -12.08 -6.70
N ARG A 100 17.24 -11.66 -7.43
CA ARG A 100 18.10 -12.56 -8.19
C ARG A 100 19.13 -13.18 -7.26
N THR A 101 18.98 -14.47 -6.94
CA THR A 101 20.08 -15.26 -6.40
C THR A 101 21.05 -15.58 -7.54
N TYR A 102 22.24 -14.99 -7.49
CA TYR A 102 23.38 -15.47 -8.26
C TYR A 102 23.86 -16.74 -7.56
N LEU A 103 23.61 -17.90 -8.19
CA LEU A 103 24.13 -19.20 -7.78
C LEU A 103 25.61 -19.30 -8.11
#